data_AF-A0A3N5XGL5-F1
#
_entry.id   AF-A0A3N5XGL5-F1
#
_cell.length_a   1.000
_cell.length_b   1.000
_cell.length_c   1.000
_cell.angle_alpha   90.00
_cell.angle_beta   90.00
_cell.angle_gamma   90.00
#
_symmetry.space_group_name_H-M   'P 1'
#
loop_
_entity.id
_entity.type
_entity.pdbx_description
1 polymer ?
#
loop_
_entity_poly.entity_id
_entity_poly.type
_entity_poly.pdbx_seq_one_letter_code
_entity_poly.pdbx_strand_id
1 'polypeptide(L)' 'AMNAVYAEYFRDTPPARSTVQAAALPKGVDIEIDLIALG' A
#
# COMPACT_ATOMS: atom_id res chain seq x y z
N ALA A 1 -10.13 4.84 -3.89
CA ALA A 1 -9.93 3.45 -4.39
C ALA A 1 -8.94 2.68 -3.51
N MET A 2 -7.65 3.02 -3.49
CA MET A 2 -6.62 2.26 -2.74
C MET A 2 -6.98 1.99 -1.27
N ASN A 3 -7.33 3.03 -0.50
CA ASN A 3 -7.56 2.88 0.93
C ASN A 3 -8.70 1.91 1.28
N ALA A 4 -9.75 1.86 0.45
CA ALA A 4 -10.86 0.95 0.66
C ALA A 4 -10.40 -0.51 0.48
N VAL A 5 -9.71 -0.79 -0.63
CA VAL A 5 -9.12 -2.11 -0.91
C VAL A 5 -8.14 -2.50 0.19
N TYR A 6 -7.24 -1.59 0.60
CA TYR A 6 -6.26 -1.87 1.67
C TYR A 6 -6.93 -2.30 2.99
N ALA A 7 -8.05 -1.66 3.36
CA ALA A 7 -8.79 -1.99 4.58
C ALA A 7 -9.49 -3.37 4.53
N GLU A 8 -9.75 -3.90 3.33
CA GLU A 8 -10.28 -5.27 3.17
C GLU A 8 -9.22 -6.32 3.54
N TYR A 9 -7.93 -6.04 3.30
CA TYR A 9 -6.82 -6.93 3.62
C TYR A 9 -6.32 -6.78 5.06
N PHE A 10 -6.25 -5.55 5.58
CA PHE A 10 -5.75 -5.25 6.92
C PHE A 10 -6.87 -4.71 7.82
N ARG A 11 -7.64 -5.62 8.42
CA ARG A 11 -8.90 -5.29 9.13
C ARG A 11 -8.72 -4.86 10.59
N ASP A 12 -7.93 -5.58 11.36
CA ASP A 12 -7.90 -5.40 12.82
C ASP A 12 -6.72 -4.52 13.28
N THR A 13 -5.50 -4.90 12.90
CA THR A 13 -4.28 -4.19 13.28
C THR A 13 -3.47 -3.89 12.03
N PRO A 14 -3.81 -2.83 11.26
CA PRO A 14 -3.07 -2.49 10.07
C PRO A 14 -1.63 -2.11 10.41
N PRO A 15 -0.64 -2.47 9.57
CA PRO A 15 0.73 -2.08 9.81
C PRO A 15 0.89 -0.56 9.68
N ALA A 16 1.91 -0.02 10.34
CA ALA A 16 2.31 1.38 10.12
C ALA A 16 2.64 1.60 8.64
N ARG A 17 2.19 2.71 8.05
CA ARG A 17 2.40 3.01 6.64
C ARG A 17 2.70 4.48 6.37
N SER A 18 3.35 4.69 5.23
CA SER A 18 3.45 5.98 4.55
C SER A 18 2.83 5.85 3.15
N THR A 19 2.20 6.91 2.67
CA THR A 19 1.66 6.96 1.30
C THR A 19 2.06 8.28 0.68
N VAL A 20 2.71 8.21 -0.47
CA VAL A 20 3.21 9.38 -1.19
C VAL A 20 2.77 9.28 -2.63
N GLN A 21 2.59 10.43 -3.28
CA GLN A 21 2.38 10.48 -4.71
C GLN A 21 3.74 10.54 -5.41
N ALA A 22 3.98 9.61 -6.33
CA ALA A 22 5.13 9.62 -7.21
C ALA A 22 4.76 10.24 -8.57
N ALA A 23 5.77 10.76 -9.29
CA ALA A 23 5.57 11.27 -10.65
C ALA A 23 5.30 10.13 -11.66
N ALA A 24 5.93 8.97 -11.45
CA ALA A 24 5.71 7.74 -12.21
C ALA A 24 6.17 6.53 -11.39
N LEU A 25 5.63 5.35 -11.71
CA LEU A 25 6.04 4.06 -11.16
C LEU A 25 6.59 3.14 -12.26
N PRO A 26 7.47 2.18 -11.94
CA PRO A 26 7.92 1.17 -12.88
C PRO A 26 6.74 0.48 -13.58
N LYS A 27 6.90 0.18 -14.88
CA LYS A 27 5.86 -0.43 -15.74
C LYS A 27 4.58 0.41 -15.89
N GLY A 28 4.55 1.65 -15.42
CA GLY A 28 3.39 2.54 -15.55
C GLY A 28 2.17 2.08 -14.74
N VAL A 29 2.39 1.36 -13.63
CA VAL A 29 1.31 0.95 -12.73
C VAL A 29 0.80 2.12 -11.90
N ASP A 30 -0.45 2.02 -11.45
CA ASP A 30 -1.10 3.09 -10.68
C ASP A 30 -0.65 3.13 -9.21
N ILE A 31 -0.29 1.98 -8.63
CA ILE A 31 0.05 1.80 -7.21
C ILE A 31 1.15 0.75 -7.07
N GLU A 32 2.13 1.03 -6.22
CA GLU A 32 3.16 0.08 -5.78
C GLU A 32 3.20 0.10 -4.24
N ILE A 33 3.37 -1.08 -3.61
CA ILE A 33 3.42 -1.25 -2.16
C ILE A 33 4.59 -2.16 -1.80
N ASP A 34 5.54 -1.62 -1.04
CA ASP A 34 6.57 -2.38 -0.34
C ASP A 34 6.23 -2.47 1.15
N LEU A 35 6.60 -3.59 1.78
CA LEU A 35 6.29 -3.85 3.19
C LEU A 35 7.38 -4.64 3.89
N ILE A 36 7.47 -4.47 5.21
CA ILE A 36 8.29 -5.30 6.10
C ILE A 36 7.35 -6.12 6.99
N ALA A 37 7.63 -7.40 7.11
CA ALA A 37 6.88 -8.33 7.95
C ALA A 37 7.81 -9.08 8.90
N LEU A 38 7.27 -9.48 10.05
CA LEU A 38 7.92 -10.40 11.00
C LEU A 38 7.26 -11.77 10.83
N GLY A 39 8.06 -12.84 10.83
CA GLY A 39 7.61 -14.23 10.73
C GLY A 39 7.35 -14.88 12.07
#